data_AF-A0A1G7IC40-F1
#
_entry.id   AF-A0A1G7IC40-F1
#
_cell.length_a   1.000
_cell.length_b   1.000
_cell.length_c   1.000
_cell.angle_alpha   90.00
_cell.angle_beta   90.00
_cell.angle_gamma   90.00
#
_symmetry.space_group_name_H-M   'P 1'
#
loop_
_entity.id
_entity.type
_entity.pdbx_description
1 polymer ?
#
loop_
_entity_poly.entity_id
_entity_poly.type
_entity_poly.pdbx_seq_one_letter_code
_entity_poly.pdbx_strand_id
1 'polypeptide(L)'
;MRPVLHTDLITAASALLTVPRGQRWRAARDLVMQADAADRYRQRTGKAHADWGNGTLMAAALARGVAPERRPDDPDYAEALILVLEALRIWRLRKRLRREGRLGPLRFSAPEMMPGGDAAGESRPA
;
A
#
# COMPACT_ATOMS: atom_id res chain seq x y z
N MET A 1 -9.54 7.17 -1.10
CA MET A 1 -8.85 7.89 0.00
C MET A 1 -9.30 9.33 -0.05
N ARG A 2 -9.57 9.94 1.11
CA ARG A 2 -9.93 11.37 1.21
C ARG A 2 -8.75 12.27 0.78
N PRO A 3 -8.99 13.57 0.49
CA PRO A 3 -7.90 14.52 0.24
C PRO A 3 -6.85 14.47 1.35
N VAL A 4 -5.58 14.50 0.96
CA VAL A 4 -4.44 14.46 1.88
C VAL A 4 -4.04 15.90 2.22
N LEU A 5 -4.01 16.21 3.50
CA LEU A 5 -3.60 17.48 4.09
C LEU A 5 -2.15 17.41 4.58
N HIS A 6 -1.57 18.57 4.89
CA HIS A 6 -0.21 18.62 5.42
C HIS A 6 -0.07 17.90 6.78
N THR A 7 -1.08 18.02 7.64
CA THR A 7 -1.14 17.34 8.94
C THR A 7 -1.20 15.82 8.80
N ASP A 8 -1.78 15.29 7.71
CA ASP A 8 -1.73 13.85 7.42
C ASP A 8 -0.29 13.39 7.15
N LEU A 9 0.51 14.20 6.45
CA LEU A 9 1.91 13.88 6.14
C LEU A 9 2.77 13.83 7.41
N ILE A 10 2.61 14.83 8.27
CA ILE A 10 3.28 14.90 9.57
C ILE A 10 2.92 13.66 10.40
N THR A 11 1.63 13.37 10.54
CA THR A 11 1.16 12.23 11.34
C THR A 11 1.64 10.90 10.76
N ALA A 12 1.61 10.73 9.44
CA ALA A 12 2.08 9.52 8.78
C ALA A 12 3.60 9.34 8.93
N ALA A 13 4.39 10.40 8.80
CA ALA A 13 5.84 10.33 9.01
C ALA A 13 6.16 9.98 10.47
N SER A 14 5.47 10.59 11.44
CA SER A 14 5.58 10.23 12.86
C SER A 14 5.18 8.78 13.15
N ALA A 15 4.20 8.22 12.43
CA ALA A 15 3.87 6.81 12.52
C ALA A 15 4.98 5.91 11.94
N LEU A 16 5.70 6.33 10.90
CA LEU A 16 6.82 5.54 10.36
C LEU A 16 8.03 5.52 11.29
N LEU A 17 8.19 6.52 12.16
CA LEU A 17 9.27 6.53 13.15
C LEU A 17 9.12 5.44 14.22
N THR A 18 7.91 4.91 14.43
CA THR A 18 7.69 3.75 15.32
C THR A 18 8.08 2.42 14.66
N VAL A 19 8.35 2.44 13.35
CA VAL A 19 8.68 1.25 12.54
C VAL A 19 10.19 1.16 12.33
N PRO A 20 10.80 -0.04 12.45
CA PRO A 20 12.20 -0.25 12.12
C PRO A 20 12.54 0.23 10.71
N ARG A 21 13.69 0.88 10.54
CA ARG A 21 14.06 1.59 9.29
C ARG A 21 13.90 0.73 8.03
N GLY A 22 14.35 -0.52 8.04
CA GLY A 22 14.23 -1.45 6.91
C GLY A 22 12.79 -1.83 6.50
N GLN A 23 11.80 -1.52 7.33
CA GLN A 23 10.38 -1.83 7.10
C GLN A 23 9.54 -0.58 6.79
N ARG A 24 10.10 0.63 6.94
CA ARG A 24 9.37 1.89 6.78
C ARG A 24 8.73 2.05 5.41
N TRP A 25 9.40 1.62 4.34
CA TRP A 25 8.83 1.69 2.99
C TRP A 25 7.57 0.84 2.83
N ARG A 26 7.59 -0.39 3.34
CA ARG A 26 6.42 -1.26 3.34
C ARG A 26 5.29 -0.63 4.16
N ALA A 27 5.59 -0.13 5.35
CA ALA A 27 4.63 0.55 6.21
C ALA A 27 4.01 1.78 5.55
N ALA A 28 4.78 2.60 4.84
CA ALA A 28 4.29 3.77 4.11
C ALA A 28 3.28 3.38 3.02
N ARG A 29 3.59 2.33 2.25
CA ARG A 29 2.67 1.79 1.24
C ARG A 29 1.39 1.25 1.86
N ASP A 30 1.52 0.50 2.95
CA ASP A 30 0.38 -0.07 3.66
C ASP A 30 -0.56 1.02 4.18
N LEU A 31 -0.02 2.10 4.79
CA LEU A 31 -0.82 3.24 5.26
C LEU A 31 -1.69 3.85 4.16
N VAL A 32 -1.10 4.11 2.99
CA VAL A 32 -1.83 4.68 1.84
C VAL A 32 -2.90 3.70 1.34
N MET A 33 -2.59 2.40 1.28
CA MET A 33 -3.54 1.37 0.85
C MET A 33 -4.69 1.17 1.84
N GLN A 34 -4.40 1.20 3.14
CA GLN A 34 -5.39 1.12 4.22
C GLN A 34 -6.32 2.33 4.20
N ALA A 35 -5.78 3.54 4.06
CA ALA A 35 -6.59 4.75 3.95
C ALA A 35 -7.50 4.73 2.69
N ASP A 36 -7.02 4.23 1.55
CA ASP A 36 -7.86 4.04 0.37
C ASP A 36 -8.94 2.95 0.55
N ALA A 37 -8.61 1.86 1.23
CA ALA A 37 -9.56 0.79 1.53
C ALA A 37 -10.64 1.26 2.52
N ALA A 38 -10.25 1.97 3.57
CA ALA A 38 -11.16 2.54 4.57
C ALA A 38 -12.13 3.55 3.95
N ASP A 39 -11.66 4.41 3.05
CA ASP A 39 -12.55 5.35 2.35
C ASP A 39 -13.54 4.64 1.43
N ARG A 40 -13.11 3.59 0.72
CA ARG A 40 -14.02 2.74 -0.08
C ARG A 40 -15.04 2.03 0.80
N TYR A 41 -14.62 1.51 1.95
CA TYR A 41 -15.51 0.89 2.92
C TYR A 41 -16.57 1.89 3.43
N ARG A 42 -16.13 3.10 3.80
CA ARG A 42 -17.02 4.18 4.24
C ARG A 42 -18.01 4.59 3.16
N GLN A 43 -17.57 4.73 1.91
CA GLN A 43 -18.45 5.08 0.79
C GLN A 43 -19.53 4.00 0.55
N ARG A 44 -19.23 2.73 0.83
CA ARG A 44 -20.17 1.61 0.65
C ARG A 44 -21.12 1.40 1.83
N THR A 45 -20.62 1.59 3.05
CA THR A 45 -21.34 1.22 4.29
C THR A 45 -21.86 2.41 5.09
N GLY A 46 -21.39 3.62 4.77
CA GLY A 46 -21.63 4.83 5.57
C GLY A 46 -20.81 4.91 6.86
N LYS A 47 -20.09 3.86 7.26
CA LYS A 47 -19.38 3.76 8.54
C LYS A 47 -17.86 3.82 8.36
N ALA A 48 -17.15 4.30 9.38
CA ALA A 48 -15.70 4.18 9.42
C ALA A 48 -15.29 2.69 9.50
N HIS A 49 -14.15 2.35 8.90
CA HIS A 49 -13.56 1.02 9.03
C HIS A 49 -13.03 0.85 10.46
N ALA A 50 -13.27 -0.30 11.08
CA ALA A 50 -12.89 -0.56 12.48
C ALA A 50 -11.38 -0.37 12.70
N ASP A 51 -10.55 -0.98 11.84
CA ASP A 51 -9.09 -0.95 12.04
C ASP A 51 -8.37 0.22 11.37
N TRP A 52 -8.96 0.83 10.33
CA TRP A 52 -8.27 1.77 9.42
C TRP A 52 -8.93 3.16 9.40
N GLY A 53 -9.96 3.34 10.21
CA GLY A 53 -10.63 4.62 10.41
C GLY A 53 -11.51 5.08 9.24
N ASN A 54 -11.62 6.39 9.09
CA ASN A 54 -12.62 7.02 8.23
C ASN A 54 -12.14 7.29 6.79
N GLY A 55 -10.97 6.77 6.40
CA GLY A 55 -10.41 6.94 5.06
C GLY A 55 -9.52 8.16 4.83
N THR A 56 -9.18 8.91 5.90
CA THR A 56 -8.03 9.83 5.88
C THR A 56 -6.73 9.06 6.13
N LEU A 57 -5.61 9.62 5.67
CA LEU A 57 -4.29 9.04 5.93
C LEU A 57 -3.91 9.18 7.42
N MET A 58 -4.27 10.31 8.05
CA MET A 58 -4.09 10.52 9.49
C MET A 58 -4.79 9.44 10.32
N ALA A 59 -6.03 9.05 9.99
CA ALA A 59 -6.74 8.01 10.76
C ALA A 59 -6.03 6.66 10.67
N ALA A 60 -5.53 6.28 9.49
CA ALA A 60 -4.74 5.06 9.31
C ALA A 60 -3.39 5.13 10.05
N ALA A 61 -2.74 6.30 10.05
CA ALA A 61 -1.49 6.52 10.77
C ALA A 61 -1.66 6.42 12.29
N LEU A 62 -2.70 7.06 12.84
CA LEU A 62 -3.01 7.02 14.27
C LEU A 62 -3.33 5.60 14.74
N ALA A 63 -4.04 4.81 13.93
CA ALA A 63 -4.34 3.40 14.25
C ALA A 63 -3.06 2.53 14.39
N ARG A 64 -1.94 2.94 13.80
CA ARG A 64 -0.65 2.24 13.89
C ARG A 64 0.19 2.67 15.11
N GLY A 65 -0.16 3.79 15.74
CA GLY A 65 0.66 4.45 16.75
C GLY A 65 1.65 5.44 16.14
N VAL A 66 1.81 6.58 16.80
CA VAL A 66 2.64 7.72 16.34
C VAL A 66 3.71 8.05 17.37
N ALA A 67 4.93 8.29 16.89
CA ALA A 67 5.97 8.90 17.72
C ALA A 67 5.69 10.40 17.90
N PRO A 68 6.33 11.07 18.90
CA PRO A 68 6.37 12.52 18.95
C PRO A 68 6.89 13.10 17.63
N GLU A 69 6.29 14.21 17.19
CA GLU A 69 6.75 14.92 16.01
C GLU A 69 8.21 15.36 16.16
N ARG A 70 8.98 15.21 15.08
CA ARG A 70 10.38 15.62 15.01
C ARG A 70 10.52 16.80 14.05
N ARG A 71 11.66 17.49 14.14
CA ARG A 71 11.97 18.60 13.24
C ARG A 71 12.30 18.08 11.83
N PRO A 72 11.97 18.81 10.75
CA PRO A 72 12.25 18.38 9.38
C PRO A 72 13.73 18.16 9.04
N ASP A 73 14.66 18.73 9.81
CA ASP A 73 16.11 18.53 9.66
C ASP A 73 16.64 17.26 10.37
N ASP A 74 15.79 16.51 11.08
CA ASP A 74 16.11 15.15 11.53
C ASP A 74 16.13 14.19 10.32
N PRO A 75 17.24 13.46 10.08
CA PRO A 75 17.40 12.65 8.87
C PRO A 75 16.44 11.45 8.81
N ASP A 76 16.07 10.86 9.95
CA ASP A 76 15.10 9.75 9.97
C ASP A 76 13.69 10.25 9.70
N TYR A 77 13.34 11.43 10.21
CA TYR A 77 12.05 12.06 9.96
C TYR A 77 11.92 12.56 8.51
N ALA A 78 12.98 13.17 7.97
CA ALA A 78 13.05 13.56 6.56
C ALA A 78 12.89 12.35 5.63
N GLU A 79 13.56 11.23 5.92
CA GLU A 79 13.37 9.98 5.18
C GLU A 79 11.93 9.48 5.29
N ALA A 80 11.34 9.50 6.49
CA ALA A 80 9.94 9.11 6.68
C ALA A 80 8.97 9.96 5.84
N LEU A 81 9.17 11.29 5.81
CA LEU A 81 8.38 12.19 4.95
C LEU A 81 8.53 11.84 3.47
N ILE A 82 9.75 11.58 3.00
CA ILE A 82 10.02 11.18 1.61
C ILE A 82 9.29 9.88 1.28
N LEU A 83 9.34 8.87 2.17
CA LEU A 83 8.66 7.58 1.95
C LEU A 83 7.13 7.75 1.88
N VAL A 84 6.54 8.58 2.73
CA VAL A 84 5.10 8.88 2.67
C VAL A 84 4.73 9.55 1.35
N LEU A 85 5.50 10.58 0.95
CA LEU A 85 5.27 11.31 -0.30
C LEU A 85 5.43 10.42 -1.53
N GLU A 86 6.44 9.56 -1.56
CA GLU A 86 6.66 8.64 -2.68
C GLU A 86 5.53 7.60 -2.77
N ALA A 87 5.08 7.04 -1.63
CA ALA A 87 3.94 6.13 -1.60
C ALA A 87 2.65 6.79 -2.11
N LEU A 88 2.39 8.04 -1.70
CA LEU A 88 1.26 8.84 -2.17
C LEU A 88 1.35 9.14 -3.67
N ARG A 89 2.53 9.52 -4.16
CA ARG A 89 2.80 9.80 -5.58
C ARG A 89 2.51 8.56 -6.42
N ILE A 90 3.06 7.40 -6.07
CA ILE A 90 2.81 6.13 -6.77
C ILE A 90 1.31 5.80 -6.77
N TRP A 91 0.63 5.90 -5.63
CA TRP A 91 -0.80 5.62 -5.54
C TRP A 91 -1.63 6.56 -6.43
N ARG A 92 -1.34 7.87 -6.42
CA ARG A 92 -2.05 8.86 -7.25
C ARG A 92 -1.82 8.62 -8.74
N LEU A 93 -0.58 8.32 -9.14
CA LEU A 93 -0.26 7.99 -10.53
C LEU A 93 -1.02 6.74 -10.99
N ARG A 94 -1.03 5.67 -10.17
CA ARG A 94 -1.81 4.46 -10.49
C ARG A 94 -3.30 4.76 -10.63
N LYS A 95 -3.89 5.55 -9.73
CA LYS A 95 -5.31 5.97 -9.83
C LYS A 95 -5.58 6.80 -11.08
N ARG A 96 -4.67 7.70 -11.46
CA ARG A 96 -4.75 8.48 -12.70
C ARG A 96 -4.72 7.56 -13.93
N LEU A 97 -3.72 6.68 -14.03
CA LEU A 97 -3.59 5.74 -15.15
C LEU A 97 -4.80 4.81 -15.28
N ARG A 98 -5.38 4.34 -14.16
CA ARG A 98 -6.62 3.56 -14.18
C ARG A 98 -7.81 4.35 -14.74
N ARG A 99 -7.97 5.62 -14.36
CA ARG A 99 -9.03 6.50 -14.89
C ARG A 99 -8.84 6.77 -16.39
N GLU A 100 -7.60 6.86 -16.84
CA GLU A 100 -7.25 7.03 -18.26
C GLU A 100 -7.32 5.71 -19.06
N GLY A 101 -7.70 4.58 -18.45
CA GLY A 101 -7.74 3.27 -19.13
C GLY A 101 -6.37 2.66 -19.44
N ARG A 102 -5.27 3.33 -19.06
CA ARG A 102 -3.88 2.91 -19.34
C ARG A 102 -3.34 1.85 -18.38
N LEU A 103 -4.12 1.50 -17.35
CA LEU A 103 -3.78 0.43 -16.41
C LEU A 103 -5.00 -0.49 -16.24
N GLY A 104 -4.95 -1.66 -16.89
CA GLY A 104 -5.98 -2.69 -16.77
C GLY A 104 -6.07 -3.31 -15.37
N PRO A 105 -7.06 -4.18 -15.12
CA PRO A 105 -7.02 -5.06 -13.96
C PRO A 105 -5.72 -5.87 -13.99
N LEU A 106 -5.12 -6.12 -12.83
CA LEU A 106 -4.00 -7.05 -12.73
C LEU A 106 -4.54 -8.42 -13.16
N ARG A 107 -4.30 -8.80 -14.42
CA ARG A 107 -4.51 -10.18 -14.86
C ARG A 107 -3.38 -10.97 -14.23
N PHE A 108 -3.70 -11.79 -13.24
CA PHE A 108 -2.84 -12.92 -12.92
C PHE A 108 -2.84 -13.79 -14.18
N SER A 109 -1.76 -13.75 -14.95
CA SER A 109 -1.54 -14.80 -15.95
C SER A 109 -1.36 -16.08 -15.15
N ALA A 110 -2.26 -17.05 -15.33
CA ALA A 110 -2.04 -18.38 -14.79
C ALA A 110 -0.67 -18.88 -15.32
N PRO A 111 0.12 -19.61 -14.51
CA PRO A 111 1.31 -20.26 -15.03
C PRO A 111 0.85 -21.21 -16.14
N GLU A 112 1.36 -21.02 -17.36
CA GLU A 112 1.18 -21.98 -18.44
C GLU A 112 1.64 -23.35 -17.92
N MET A 113 0.70 -24.29 -17.81
CA MET A 113 1.03 -25.68 -17.60
C MET A 113 1.87 -26.12 -18.80
N MET A 114 3.15 -26.41 -18.56
CA MET A 114 3.98 -27.15 -19.49
C MET A 114 3.25 -28.47 -19.82
N PRO A 115 3.04 -28.81 -21.10
CA PRO A 115 2.40 -30.07 -21.44
C PRO A 115 3.26 -31.21 -20.90
N GLY A 116 2.63 -32.07 -20.09
CA GLY A 116 3.23 -33.30 -19.61
C GLY A 116 3.72 -34.11 -20.80
N GLY A 117 5.01 -34.45 -20.80
CA GLY A 117 5.57 -35.40 -21.75
C GLY A 117 4.89 -36.74 -21.57
N ASP A 118 4.18 -37.17 -22.61
CA ASP A 118 3.51 -38.46 -22.67
C ASP A 118 4.48 -39.61 -22.42
N ALA A 119 4.07 -40.50 -21.53
CA ALA A 119 4.58 -41.83 -21.39
C ALA A 119 4.10 -42.68 -22.57
N ALA A 120 5.03 -43.16 -23.39
CA ALA A 120 4.86 -44.30 -24.28
C ALA A 120 6.25 -44.94 -24.45
N GLY A 121 6.49 -46.22 -24.28
CA GLY A 121 5.66 -47.39 -24.00
C GLY A 121 6.63 -48.58 -23.91
N GLU A 122 6.19 -49.66 -23.28
CA GLU A 122 6.92 -50.90 -23.10
C GLU A 122 7.55 -51.48 -24.36
N SER A 123 8.69 -52.18 -24.20
CA SER A 123 8.92 -53.55 -24.71
C SER A 123 10.29 -54.11 -24.27
N ARG A 124 10.28 -54.99 -23.25
CA ARG A 124 11.16 -56.20 -23.17
C ARG A 124 10.46 -57.32 -23.97
N PRO A 125 11.01 -58.55 -24.17
CA PRO A 125 12.35 -59.13 -23.92
C PRO A 125 12.93 -59.71 -25.25
N ALA A 126 14.07 -60.43 -25.36
CA ALA A 126 14.65 -61.53 -24.59
C ALA A 126 16.17 -61.58 -24.69
#